data_AF-A0A366DRI2-F1
#
_entry.id   AF-A0A366DRI2-F1
#
_cell.length_a   1.000
_cell.length_b   1.000
_cell.length_c   1.000
_cell.angle_alpha   90.00
_cell.angle_beta   90.00
_cell.angle_gamma   90.00
#
_symmetry.space_group_name_H-M   'P 1'
#
loop_
_entity.id
_entity.type
_entity.pdbx_description
1 polymer ?
#
loop_
_entity_poly.entity_id
_entity_poly.type
_entity_poly.pdbx_seq_one_letter_code
_entity_poly.pdbx_strand_id
1 'polypeptide(L)'
;MATHRRSRLAWDNFLVGVIGLVFAVAFGTAAAILAEAGHYPAAIALAVAAVLFALPATVQALGELLTGVLMVGMLLGSVVLLPALLVSPSLRRWAKRYWARATA
;
A
#
# COMPACT_ATOMS: atom_id res chain seq x y z
N MET A 1 -4.41 22.05 -16.76
CA MET A 1 -4.07 20.88 -17.62
C MET A 1 -3.32 19.75 -16.90
N ALA A 2 -2.47 20.01 -15.90
CA ALA A 2 -1.72 18.95 -15.18
C ALA A 2 -2.60 17.98 -14.34
N THR A 3 -3.71 18.47 -13.78
CA THR A 3 -4.66 17.69 -12.96
C THR A 3 -5.36 16.58 -13.74
N HIS A 4 -5.74 16.84 -15.00
CA HIS A 4 -6.36 15.84 -15.88
C HIS A 4 -5.41 14.70 -16.28
N ARG A 5 -4.11 14.97 -16.36
CA ARG A 5 -3.09 13.95 -16.69
C ARG A 5 -2.86 13.00 -15.51
N ARG A 6 -2.79 13.56 -14.28
CA ARG A 6 -2.67 12.79 -13.04
C ARG A 6 -3.87 11.88 -12.79
N SER A 7 -5.09 12.36 -13.07
CA SER A 7 -6.29 11.54 -12.87
C SER A 7 -6.37 10.37 -13.86
N ARG A 8 -5.94 10.54 -15.12
CA ARG A 8 -5.85 9.42 -16.08
C ARG A 8 -4.84 8.37 -15.65
N LEU A 9 -3.63 8.78 -15.27
CA LEU A 9 -2.59 7.86 -14.78
C LEU A 9 -3.03 7.05 -13.56
N ALA A 10 -3.79 7.66 -12.65
CA ALA A 10 -4.35 6.95 -11.50
C ALA A 10 -5.38 5.89 -11.93
N TRP A 11 -6.25 6.22 -12.88
CA TRP A 11 -7.21 5.28 -13.46
C TRP A 11 -6.54 4.14 -14.22
N ASP A 12 -5.52 4.44 -15.02
CA ASP A 12 -4.78 3.44 -15.78
C ASP A 12 -4.09 2.44 -14.83
N ASN A 13 -3.44 2.92 -13.78
CA ASN A 13 -2.81 2.06 -12.77
C ASN A 13 -3.83 1.19 -12.02
N PHE A 14 -4.98 1.76 -11.64
CA PHE A 14 -6.06 1.01 -11.00
C PHE A 14 -6.59 -0.10 -11.91
N LEU A 15 -6.87 0.21 -13.18
CA LEU A 15 -7.37 -0.78 -14.15
C LEU A 15 -6.34 -1.87 -14.41
N VAL A 16 -5.06 -1.51 -14.54
CA VAL A 16 -3.96 -2.49 -14.67
C VAL A 16 -3.91 -3.42 -13.45
N GLY A 17 -4.05 -2.87 -12.24
CA GLY A 17 -4.10 -3.65 -11.00
C GLY A 17 -5.29 -4.61 -10.96
N VAL A 18 -6.50 -4.14 -11.30
CA VAL A 18 -7.73 -4.96 -11.31
C VAL A 18 -7.65 -6.06 -12.35
N ILE A 19 -7.26 -5.73 -13.59
CA ILE A 19 -7.13 -6.71 -14.67
C ILE A 19 -6.05 -7.75 -14.31
N GLY A 20 -4.91 -7.30 -13.77
CA GLY A 20 -3.87 -8.18 -13.28
C GLY A 20 -4.38 -9.14 -12.20
N LEU A 21 -5.16 -8.64 -11.24
CA LEU A 21 -5.73 -9.47 -10.19
C LEU A 21 -6.70 -10.54 -10.73
N VAL A 22 -7.54 -10.19 -11.72
CA VAL A 22 -8.44 -11.15 -12.38
C VAL A 22 -7.65 -12.28 -13.05
N PHE A 23 -6.59 -11.94 -13.80
CA PHE A 23 -5.71 -12.94 -14.40
C PHE A 23 -4.98 -13.78 -13.34
N ALA A 24 -4.53 -13.16 -12.25
CA ALA A 24 -3.88 -13.87 -11.16
C ALA A 24 -4.81 -14.93 -10.53
N VAL A 25 -6.07 -14.59 -10.28
CA VAL A 25 -7.06 -15.53 -9.76
C VAL A 25 -7.34 -16.66 -10.77
N ALA A 26 -7.49 -16.32 -12.05
CA ALA A 26 -7.71 -17.32 -13.10
C ALA A 26 -6.53 -18.30 -13.25
N PHE A 27 -5.30 -17.79 -13.28
CA PHE A 27 -4.11 -18.63 -13.35
C PHE A 27 -3.87 -19.42 -12.07
N GLY A 28 -4.13 -18.83 -10.89
CA GLY A 28 -3.99 -19.52 -9.61
C GLY A 28 -5.00 -20.67 -9.46
N THR A 29 -6.25 -20.47 -9.86
CA THR A 29 -7.27 -21.53 -9.87
C THR A 29 -6.93 -22.63 -10.88
N ALA A 30 -6.50 -22.28 -12.09
CA ALA A 30 -6.02 -23.26 -13.06
C ALA A 30 -4.79 -24.05 -12.53
N ALA A 31 -3.83 -23.37 -11.90
CA ALA A 31 -2.66 -24.00 -11.30
C ALA A 31 -3.07 -25.02 -10.23
N ALA A 32 -4.04 -24.68 -9.36
CA ALA A 32 -4.54 -25.60 -8.34
C ALA A 32 -5.17 -26.85 -8.96
N ILE A 33 -6.02 -26.69 -9.98
CA ILE A 33 -6.64 -27.82 -10.70
C ILE A 33 -5.57 -28.71 -11.35
N LEU A 34 -4.56 -28.12 -11.99
CA LEU A 34 -3.47 -28.89 -12.61
C LEU A 34 -2.60 -29.61 -11.58
N ALA A 35 -2.38 -29.01 -10.41
CA ALA A 35 -1.63 -29.64 -9.33
C ALA A 35 -2.39 -30.86 -8.78
N GLU A 36 -3.70 -30.75 -8.58
CA GLU A 36 -4.56 -31.88 -8.17
C GLU A 36 -4.56 -33.01 -9.22
N ALA A 37 -4.50 -32.67 -10.51
CA ALA A 37 -4.36 -33.63 -11.60
C ALA A 37 -2.96 -34.24 -11.74
N GLY A 38 -1.99 -33.88 -10.88
CA GLY A 38 -0.61 -34.39 -10.91
C GLY A 38 0.28 -33.75 -11.98
N HIS A 39 -0.19 -32.72 -12.68
CA HIS A 39 0.56 -31.99 -13.71
C HIS A 39 1.40 -30.85 -13.12
N TYR A 40 2.31 -31.19 -12.22
CA TYR A 40 3.09 -30.23 -11.44
C TYR A 40 3.90 -29.20 -12.26
N PRO A 41 4.58 -29.55 -13.36
CA PRO A 41 5.36 -28.55 -14.13
C PRO A 41 4.48 -27.42 -14.68
N ALA A 42 3.31 -27.77 -15.21
CA ALA A 42 2.36 -26.81 -15.76
C ALA A 42 1.64 -26.02 -14.64
N ALA A 43 1.33 -26.68 -13.52
CA ALA A 43 0.80 -26.01 -12.33
C ALA A 43 1.77 -24.94 -11.79
N ILE A 44 3.07 -25.26 -11.71
CA ILE A 44 4.10 -24.32 -11.28
C ILE A 44 4.20 -23.13 -12.25
N ALA A 45 4.22 -23.38 -13.55
CA ALA A 45 4.26 -22.31 -14.55
C ALA A 45 3.08 -21.34 -14.42
N LEU A 46 1.86 -21.88 -14.23
CA LEU A 46 0.65 -21.07 -14.01
C LEU A 46 0.68 -20.34 -12.67
N ALA A 47 1.18 -20.96 -11.61
CA ALA A 47 1.32 -20.32 -10.31
C ALA A 47 2.31 -19.14 -10.38
N VAL A 48 3.43 -19.28 -11.09
CA VAL A 48 4.39 -18.19 -11.31
C VAL A 48 3.73 -17.05 -12.10
N ALA A 49 2.99 -17.38 -13.17
CA ALA A 49 2.24 -16.38 -13.92
C ALA A 49 1.24 -15.64 -13.02
N ALA A 50 0.49 -16.37 -12.19
CA ALA A 50 -0.46 -15.79 -11.25
C ALA A 50 0.21 -14.78 -10.30
N VAL A 51 1.36 -15.14 -9.75
CA VAL A 51 2.14 -14.26 -8.85
C VAL A 51 2.59 -12.99 -9.58
N LEU A 52 3.10 -13.11 -10.81
CA LEU A 52 3.53 -11.95 -11.59
C LEU A 52 2.38 -10.97 -11.87
N PHE A 53 1.19 -11.50 -12.18
CA PHE A 53 -0.01 -10.69 -12.42
C PHE A 53 -0.59 -10.09 -11.13
N ALA A 54 -0.41 -10.74 -9.98
CA ALA A 54 -0.83 -10.20 -8.68
C ALA A 54 0.11 -9.11 -8.14
N LEU A 55 1.37 -9.09 -8.58
CA LEU A 55 2.44 -8.27 -8.00
C LEU A 55 2.15 -6.76 -8.00
N PRO A 56 1.63 -6.15 -9.09
CA PRO A 56 1.27 -4.73 -9.07
C PRO A 56 0.16 -4.42 -8.06
N ALA A 57 -0.86 -5.28 -7.98
CA ALA A 57 -1.98 -5.11 -7.07
C ALA A 57 -1.56 -5.27 -5.60
N THR A 58 -0.67 -6.21 -5.29
CA THR A 58 -0.16 -6.40 -3.93
C THR A 58 0.73 -5.26 -3.48
N VAL A 59 1.60 -4.75 -4.35
CA VAL A 59 2.43 -3.56 -4.06
C VAL A 59 1.54 -2.34 -3.80
N GLN A 60 0.51 -2.13 -4.62
CA GLN A 60 -0.44 -1.03 -4.41
C GLN A 60 -1.16 -1.18 -3.07
N ALA A 61 -1.71 -2.36 -2.77
CA ALA A 61 -2.43 -2.62 -1.53
C ALA A 61 -1.54 -2.40 -0.29
N LEU A 62 -0.27 -2.82 -0.34
CA LEU A 62 0.70 -2.58 0.73
C LEU A 62 0.98 -1.08 0.92
N GLY A 63 1.13 -0.34 -0.18
CA GLY A 63 1.31 1.10 -0.14
C GLY A 63 0.11 1.83 0.47
N GLU A 64 -1.10 1.44 0.09
CA GLU A 64 -2.35 1.98 0.64
C GLU A 64 -2.50 1.65 2.13
N LEU A 65 -2.20 0.41 2.53
CA LEU A 65 -2.22 -0.02 3.92
C LEU A 65 -1.23 0.76 4.78
N LEU A 66 0.03 0.89 4.32
CA LEU A 66 1.06 1.65 5.02
C LEU A 66 0.65 3.12 5.16
N THR A 67 0.13 3.72 4.09
CA THR A 67 -0.37 5.10 4.11
C THR A 67 -1.51 5.24 5.12
N GLY A 68 -2.46 4.31 5.13
CA GLY A 68 -3.55 4.29 6.11
C GLY A 68 -3.04 4.23 7.55
N VAL A 69 -2.09 3.32 7.83
CA VAL A 69 -1.48 3.19 9.16
C VAL A 69 -0.77 4.47 9.60
N LEU A 70 0.05 5.06 8.73
CA LEU A 70 0.76 6.31 9.01
C LEU A 70 -0.22 7.45 9.25
N MET A 71 -1.29 7.54 8.45
CA MET A 71 -2.29 8.59 8.57
C MET A 71 -3.05 8.48 9.90
N VAL A 72 -3.47 7.26 10.28
CA VAL A 72 -4.11 7.00 11.58
C VAL A 72 -3.16 7.31 12.73
N GLY A 73 -1.90 6.85 12.64
CA GLY A 73 -0.89 7.13 13.66
C GLY A 73 -0.64 8.63 13.84
N MET A 74 -0.59 9.38 12.74
CA MET A 74 -0.42 10.84 12.77
C MET A 74 -1.65 11.54 13.36
N LEU A 75 -2.86 11.07 13.06
CA LEU A 75 -4.09 11.61 13.62
C LEU A 75 -4.14 11.39 15.13
N LEU A 76 -3.91 10.16 15.58
CA LEU A 76 -3.88 9.81 17.01
C LEU A 76 -2.78 10.58 17.73
N GLY A 77 -1.58 10.63 17.14
CA GLY A 77 -0.47 11.41 17.66
C GLY A 77 -0.84 12.88 17.82
N SER A 78 -1.51 13.47 16.83
CA SER A 78 -1.95 14.87 16.87
C SER A 78 -3.02 15.11 17.94
N VAL A 79 -4.02 14.22 18.04
CA VAL A 79 -5.09 14.29 19.05
C VAL A 79 -4.53 14.23 20.46
N VAL A 80 -3.46 13.49 20.70
CA VAL A 80 -2.82 13.40 22.03
C VAL A 80 -1.83 14.54 22.26
N LEU A 81 -0.98 14.83 21.27
CA LEU A 81 0.15 15.76 21.42
C LEU A 81 -0.30 17.22 21.45
N LEU A 82 -1.32 17.61 20.67
CA LEU A 82 -1.83 18.99 20.66
C LEU A 82 -2.37 19.43 22.03
N PRO A 83 -3.28 18.70 22.70
CA PRO A 83 -3.72 19.08 24.04
C PRO A 83 -2.59 19.00 25.06
N ALA A 84 -1.69 18.02 24.95
CA ALA A 84 -0.51 17.93 25.82
C ALA A 84 0.40 19.16 25.70
N LEU A 85 0.59 19.69 24.48
CA LEU A 85 1.34 20.92 24.23
C LEU A 85 0.62 22.17 24.76
N LEU A 86 -0.71 22.20 24.72
CA LEU A 86 -1.49 23.30 25.27
C LEU A 86 -1.36 23.38 26.80
N VAL A 87 -1.47 22.23 27.48
CA VAL A 87 -1.47 22.13 28.94
C VAL A 87 -0.05 22.18 29.53
N SER A 88 0.96 21.62 28.86
CA SER A 88 2.29 21.45 29.47
C SER A 88 3.38 22.38 28.89
N PRO A 89 3.95 23.30 29.69
CA PRO A 89 5.03 24.18 29.25
C PRO A 89 6.39 23.47 29.07
N SER A 90 6.61 22.31 29.70
CA SER A 90 7.84 21.51 29.52
C SER A 90 7.85 20.83 28.14
N LEU A 91 6.73 20.24 27.74
CA LEU A 91 6.52 19.67 26.40
C LEU A 91 6.69 20.72 25.30
N ARG A 92 6.18 21.94 25.52
CA ARG A 92 6.34 23.07 24.57
C ARG A 92 7.80 23.45 24.34
N ARG A 93 8.61 23.51 25.41
CA ARG A 93 10.06 23.81 25.34
C ARG A 93 10.85 22.67 24.70
N TRP A 94 10.46 21.42 24.94
CA TRP A 94 11.03 20.26 24.26
C TRP A 94 10.73 20.30 22.76
N ALA A 95 9.46 20.50 22.36
CA ALA A 95 9.06 20.57 20.96
C ALA A 95 9.80 21.68 20.20
N LYS A 96 9.94 22.88 20.78
CA LYS A 96 10.74 23.97 20.18
C LYS A 96 12.19 23.56 19.92
N ARG A 97 12.83 22.85 20.85
CA ARG A 97 14.22 22.37 20.70
C ARG A 97 14.34 21.26 19.65
N TYR A 98 13.35 20.37 19.59
CA TYR A 98 13.31 19.31 18.58
C TYR A 98 13.16 19.90 17.17
N TRP A 99 12.20 20.80 16.99
CA TRP A 99 11.99 21.51 15.72
C TRP A 99 13.21 22.29 15.28
N ALA A 100 13.85 23.04 16.19
CA ALA A 100 15.08 23.78 15.88
C ALA A 100 16.24 22.89 15.40
N ARG A 101 16.29 21.62 15.84
CA ARG A 101 17.28 20.64 15.36
C ARG A 101 16.89 19.98 14.04
N ALA A 102 15.59 19.83 13.78
CA ALA A 102 15.09 19.21 12.56
C ALA A 102 15.13 20.16 11.35
N THR A 103 15.14 21.48 11.59
CA THR A 103 15.21 22.52 10.55
C THR A 103 16.60 23.17 10.42
N ALA A 104 17.58 22.73 11.20
CA ALA A 104 18.98 23.14 11.09
C ALA A 104 19.74 22.17 10.17
#